data_AF-A0A4Q6BXU2-F1
#
_entry.id   AF-A0A4Q6BXU2-F1
#
_cell.length_a   1.000
_cell.length_b   1.000
_cell.length_c   1.000
_cell.angle_alpha   90.00
_cell.angle_beta   90.00
_cell.angle_gamma   90.00
#
_symmetry.space_group_name_H-M   'P 1'
#
loop_
_entity.id
_entity.type
_entity.pdbx_description
1 polymer ?
#
loop_
_entity_poly.entity_id
_entity_poly.type
_entity_poly.pdbx_seq_one_letter_code
_entity_poly.pdbx_strand_id
1 'polypeptide(L)'
;MPIPAPTPAHTPCPRRTRMLIRLIVPGEIARVEDLNTSLEAVLIRHGIDPGVRGDVRLIVEELASNAIAYGGDGQDVGQHELSVDIGLDGDLLTLQFSDEGAPFDPLSA
;
A
#
# COMPACT_ATOMS: atom_id res chain seq x y z
N MET A 1 -2.91 -9.33 54.48
CA MET A 1 -2.40 -9.91 53.21
C MET A 1 -1.95 -8.76 52.31
N PRO A 2 -0.79 -8.83 51.67
CA PRO A 2 -0.38 -7.83 50.68
C PRO A 2 -1.20 -7.97 49.39
N ILE A 3 -1.54 -6.83 48.80
CA ILE A 3 -2.26 -6.71 47.53
C ILE A 3 -1.31 -7.14 46.40
N PRO A 4 -1.72 -8.01 45.46
CA PRO A 4 -0.85 -8.41 44.35
C PRO A 4 -0.55 -7.20 43.45
N ALA A 5 0.71 -7.06 43.06
CA ALA A 5 1.15 -6.00 42.16
C ALA A 5 0.46 -6.13 40.78
N PRO A 6 0.15 -5.01 40.11
CA PRO A 6 -0.44 -5.05 38.77
C PRO A 6 0.53 -5.69 37.77
N THR A 7 0.02 -6.62 36.97
CA THR A 7 0.73 -7.28 35.87
C THR A 7 1.20 -6.22 34.87
N PRO A 8 2.47 -6.26 34.39
CA PRO A 8 2.93 -5.29 33.41
C PRO A 8 2.11 -5.45 32.13
N ALA A 9 1.48 -4.36 31.68
CA ALA A 9 0.83 -4.31 30.37
C ALA A 9 1.89 -4.57 29.29
N HIS A 10 1.64 -5.55 28.41
CA HIS A 10 2.46 -5.76 27.23
C HIS A 10 2.47 -4.47 26.39
N THR A 11 3.58 -3.75 26.43
CA THR A 11 3.88 -2.75 25.39
C THR A 11 3.95 -3.50 24.06
N PRO A 12 3.18 -3.14 23.02
CA PRO A 12 3.36 -3.73 21.70
C PRO A 12 4.79 -3.41 21.28
N CYS A 13 5.63 -4.45 21.16
CA CYS A 13 6.92 -4.33 20.51
C CYS A 13 6.66 -3.77 19.10
N PRO A 14 7.39 -2.77 18.60
CA PRO A 14 7.24 -2.32 17.22
C PRO A 14 7.56 -3.51 16.32
N ARG A 15 6.53 -4.21 15.84
CA ARG A 15 6.68 -5.35 14.95
C ARG A 15 7.25 -4.77 13.66
N ARG A 16 8.47 -5.17 13.31
CA ARG A 16 9.07 -4.82 12.02
C ARG A 16 8.22 -5.49 10.96
N THR A 17 7.33 -4.73 10.32
CA THR A 17 6.60 -5.18 9.15
C THR A 17 7.58 -5.80 8.16
N ARG A 18 7.39 -7.07 7.82
CA ARG A 18 8.24 -7.71 6.82
C ARG A 18 7.79 -7.20 5.46
N MET A 19 8.60 -6.36 4.82
CA MET A 19 8.34 -5.97 3.44
C MET A 19 8.43 -7.19 2.53
N LEU A 20 7.37 -7.41 1.77
CA LEU A 20 7.25 -8.48 0.78
C LEU A 20 7.82 -8.02 -0.55
N ILE A 21 7.45 -6.82 -0.98
CA ILE A 21 7.87 -6.22 -2.24
C ILE A 21 7.68 -4.70 -2.20
N ARG A 22 8.52 -4.01 -2.96
CA ARG A 22 8.33 -2.62 -3.38
C ARG A 22 8.21 -2.60 -4.90
N LEU A 23 7.16 -1.98 -5.42
CA LEU A 23 6.96 -1.78 -6.85
C LEU A 23 7.01 -0.29 -7.14
N ILE A 24 7.67 0.08 -8.24
CA ILE A 24 7.73 1.45 -8.75
C ILE A 24 7.27 1.37 -10.19
N VAL A 25 6.27 2.17 -10.54
CA VAL A 25 5.75 2.24 -11.90
C VAL A 25 5.71 3.69 -12.38
N PRO A 26 6.04 3.94 -13.67
CA PRO A 26 5.74 5.23 -14.29
C PRO A 26 4.25 5.53 -14.19
N GLY A 27 3.92 6.81 -14.10
CA GLY A 27 2.58 7.36 -13.98
C GLY A 27 1.79 7.23 -15.28
N GLU A 28 1.54 6.00 -15.71
CA GLU A 28 0.88 5.64 -16.95
C GLU A 28 -0.21 4.61 -16.66
N ILE A 29 -1.45 4.89 -17.07
CA ILE A 29 -2.61 4.01 -16.81
C ILE A 29 -2.37 2.59 -17.32
N ALA A 30 -1.70 2.44 -18.47
CA ALA A 30 -1.36 1.15 -19.06
C ALA A 30 -0.49 0.27 -18.13
N ARG A 31 0.24 0.87 -17.18
CA ARG A 31 1.13 0.16 -16.24
C ARG A 31 0.42 -0.27 -14.95
N VAL A 32 -0.83 0.16 -14.73
CA VAL A 32 -1.63 -0.25 -13.56
C VAL A 32 -2.01 -1.74 -13.64
N GLU A 33 -2.26 -2.26 -14.85
CA GLU A 33 -2.54 -3.69 -15.03
C GLU A 33 -1.29 -4.55 -14.73
N ASP A 34 -0.10 -4.11 -15.16
CA ASP A 34 1.18 -4.75 -14.84
C ASP A 34 1.43 -4.75 -13.32
N LEU A 35 1.14 -3.63 -12.65
CA LEU A 35 1.23 -3.49 -11.21
C LEU A 35 0.33 -4.51 -10.51
N ASN A 36 -0.95 -4.58 -10.87
CA ASN A 36 -1.88 -5.54 -10.30
C ASN A 36 -1.47 -6.99 -10.53
N THR A 37 -1.00 -7.31 -11.73
CA THR A 37 -0.51 -8.66 -12.05
C THR A 37 0.68 -9.04 -11.17
N SER A 38 1.61 -8.10 -10.94
CA SER A 38 2.79 -8.30 -10.10
C SER A 38 2.41 -8.45 -8.62
N LEU A 39 1.48 -7.64 -8.12
CA LEU A 39 0.95 -7.72 -6.76
C LEU A 39 0.25 -9.06 -6.53
N GLU A 40 -0.64 -9.46 -7.44
CA GLU A 40 -1.40 -10.71 -7.37
C GLU A 40 -0.47 -11.93 -7.25
N ALA A 41 0.60 -11.96 -8.05
CA ALA A 41 1.59 -13.04 -8.00
C ALA A 41 2.29 -13.14 -6.63
N VAL A 42 2.60 -12.00 -6.00
CA VAL A 42 3.20 -11.96 -4.65
C VAL A 42 2.20 -12.42 -3.60
N LEU A 43 0.96 -11.94 -3.66
CA LEU A 43 -0.08 -12.31 -2.69
C LEU A 43 -0.43 -13.81 -2.76
N ILE A 44 -0.53 -14.38 -3.98
CA ILE A 44 -0.69 -15.82 -4.18
C ILE A 44 0.46 -16.59 -3.53
N ARG A 45 1.71 -16.18 -3.76
CA ARG A 45 2.90 -16.84 -3.22
C ARG A 45 2.92 -16.84 -1.69
N HIS A 46 2.34 -15.81 -1.07
CA HIS A 46 2.24 -15.67 0.38
C HIS A 46 0.96 -16.26 0.98
N GLY A 47 0.12 -16.92 0.16
CA GLY A 47 -1.08 -17.61 0.63
C GLY A 47 -2.20 -16.67 1.08
N ILE A 48 -2.23 -15.45 0.56
CA ILE A 48 -3.28 -14.47 0.88
C ILE A 48 -4.61 -14.92 0.30
N ASP A 49 -5.66 -14.79 1.11
CA ASP A 49 -7.02 -15.21 0.78
C ASP A 49 -7.53 -14.55 -0.53
N PRO A 50 -8.27 -15.27 -1.40
CA PRO A 50 -8.83 -14.71 -2.62
C PRO A 50 -9.66 -13.43 -2.44
N GLY A 51 -10.41 -13.30 -1.36
CA GLY A 51 -11.20 -12.10 -1.07
C GLY A 51 -10.31 -10.90 -0.80
N VAL A 52 -9.30 -11.07 0.06
CA VAL A 52 -8.30 -10.03 0.35
C VAL A 52 -7.50 -9.63 -0.90
N ARG A 53 -7.18 -10.59 -1.77
CA ARG A 53 -6.54 -10.30 -3.07
C ARG A 53 -7.43 -9.43 -3.97
N GLY A 54 -8.73 -9.72 -4.01
CA GLY A 54 -9.70 -8.88 -4.72
C GLY A 54 -9.76 -7.46 -4.18
N ASP A 55 -9.79 -7.30 -2.85
CA ASP A 55 -9.80 -5.99 -2.21
C ASP A 55 -8.53 -5.20 -2.52
N VAL A 56 -7.36 -5.86 -2.44
CA VAL A 56 -6.08 -5.23 -2.77
C VAL A 56 -6.05 -4.76 -4.23
N ARG A 57 -6.50 -5.60 -5.16
CA ARG A 57 -6.58 -5.23 -6.58
C ARG A 57 -7.41 -3.97 -6.76
N LEU A 58 -8.59 -3.89 -6.15
CA LEU A 58 -9.46 -2.72 -6.25
C LEU A 58 -8.80 -1.47 -5.66
N ILE A 59 -8.21 -1.57 -4.46
CA ILE A 59 -7.51 -0.46 -3.80
C ILE A 59 -6.38 0.08 -4.71
N VAL A 60 -5.63 -0.82 -5.34
CA VAL A 60 -4.53 -0.44 -6.23
C VAL A 60 -5.06 0.19 -7.51
N GLU A 61 -6.09 -0.38 -8.15
CA GLU A 61 -6.70 0.20 -9.35
C GLU A 61 -7.16 1.64 -9.10
N GLU A 62 -7.87 1.88 -8.00
CA GLU A 62 -8.39 3.20 -7.66
C GLU A 62 -7.30 4.19 -7.26
N LEU A 63 -6.41 3.82 -6.33
CA LEU A 63 -5.36 4.74 -5.86
C LEU A 63 -4.32 5.02 -6.93
N ALA A 64 -3.93 4.01 -7.72
CA ALA A 64 -2.99 4.23 -8.82
C ALA A 64 -3.60 5.08 -9.93
N SER A 65 -4.86 4.82 -10.31
CA SER A 65 -5.54 5.64 -11.31
C SER A 65 -5.69 7.09 -10.85
N ASN A 66 -6.01 7.31 -9.57
CA ASN A 66 -6.08 8.65 -9.00
C ASN A 66 -4.72 9.35 -8.99
N ALA A 67 -3.67 8.68 -8.53
CA ALA A 67 -2.31 9.25 -8.54
C ALA A 67 -1.86 9.62 -9.97
N ILE A 68 -2.15 8.78 -10.95
CA ILE A 68 -1.80 9.05 -12.36
C ILE A 68 -2.64 10.19 -12.94
N ALA A 69 -3.93 10.24 -12.62
CA ALA A 69 -4.85 11.23 -13.18
C ALA A 69 -4.64 12.64 -12.59
N TYR A 70 -4.27 12.73 -11.31
CA TYR A 70 -4.21 14.00 -10.58
C TYR A 70 -2.81 14.38 -10.08
N GLY A 71 -1.85 13.45 -10.03
CA GLY A 71 -0.52 13.67 -9.45
C GLY A 71 0.49 14.33 -10.39
N GLY A 72 0.19 14.43 -11.69
CA GLY A 72 1.14 14.87 -12.72
C GLY A 72 1.00 16.34 -13.17
N ASP A 73 0.37 17.23 -12.39
CA ASP A 73 0.14 18.62 -12.82
C ASP A 73 1.46 19.32 -13.23
N GLY A 74 1.67 19.42 -14.55
CA GLY A 74 2.86 20.02 -15.16
C GLY A 74 4.01 19.08 -15.52
N GLN A 75 3.89 17.77 -15.28
CA GLN A 75 4.86 16.74 -15.70
C GLN A 75 4.39 16.02 -16.98
N ASP A 76 5.32 15.63 -17.85
CA ASP A 76 4.98 14.78 -19.00
C ASP A 76 4.56 13.38 -18.51
N VAL A 77 3.69 12.73 -19.29
CA VAL A 77 3.26 11.34 -19.05
C VAL A 77 4.47 10.43 -18.81
N GLY A 78 4.42 9.63 -17.74
CA GLY A 78 5.47 8.68 -17.38
C GLY A 78 6.66 9.27 -16.62
N GLN A 79 6.72 10.59 -16.37
CA GLN A 79 7.76 11.21 -15.54
C GLN A 79 7.44 11.24 -14.04
N HIS A 80 6.16 11.07 -13.69
CA HIS A 80 5.71 10.93 -12.30
C HIS A 80 5.79 9.45 -11.90
N GLU A 81 6.37 9.12 -10.75
CA GLU A 81 6.45 7.74 -10.26
C GLU A 81 5.42 7.46 -9.16
N LEU A 82 4.71 6.33 -9.28
CA LEU A 82 3.94 5.75 -8.18
C LEU A 82 4.72 4.60 -7.59
N SER A 83 4.85 4.59 -6.26
CA SER A 83 5.42 3.47 -5.52
C SER A 83 4.41 2.81 -4.58
N VAL A 84 4.46 1.48 -4.52
CA VAL A 84 3.63 0.65 -3.66
C VAL A 84 4.53 -0.28 -2.86
N ASP A 85 4.54 -0.08 -1.54
CA ASP A 85 5.20 -0.96 -0.58
C ASP A 85 4.18 -1.91 0.04
N ILE A 86 4.43 -3.21 -0.04
CA ILE A 86 3.61 -4.21 0.64
C ILE A 86 4.37 -4.81 1.81
N GLY A 87 3.73 -4.80 2.96
CA GLY A 87 4.20 -5.45 4.18
C GLY A 87 3.23 -6.52 4.66
N LEU A 88 3.75 -7.58 5.26
CA LEU A 88 2.96 -8.57 5.99
C LEU A 88 3.54 -8.75 7.38
N ASP A 89 2.68 -8.66 8.40
CA ASP A 89 3.03 -8.87 9.79
C ASP A 89 1.98 -9.71 10.52
N GLY A 90 2.24 -11.01 10.65
CA GLY A 90 1.20 -11.97 11.07
C GLY A 90 0.05 -11.95 10.06
N ASP A 91 -1.14 -11.59 10.53
CA ASP A 91 -2.36 -11.52 9.72
C ASP A 91 -2.64 -10.10 9.19
N LEU A 92 -1.72 -9.15 9.39
CA LEU A 92 -1.86 -7.77 8.93
C LEU A 92 -1.10 -7.55 7.62
N LEU A 93 -1.84 -7.37 6.53
CA LEU A 93 -1.31 -6.88 5.26
C LEU A 93 -1.33 -5.34 5.27
N THR A 94 -0.19 -4.71 4.99
CA THR A 94 -0.05 -3.26 4.90
C THR A 94 0.30 -2.89 3.46
N LEU A 95 -0.42 -1.94 2.88
CA LEU A 95 -0.08 -1.33 1.60
C LEU A 95 0.20 0.15 1.85
N GLN A 96 1.36 0.62 1.40
CA GLN A 96 1.72 2.03 1.43
C GLN A 96 1.92 2.51 0.00
N PHE A 97 1.13 3.52 -0.37
CA PHE A 97 1.21 4.20 -1.66
C PHE A 97 1.98 5.50 -1.47
N SER A 98 2.84 5.85 -2.41
CA SER A 98 3.54 7.13 -2.41
C SER A 98 3.76 7.60 -3.84
N ASP A 99 3.37 8.83 -4.10
CA ASP A 99 3.46 9.51 -5.39
C ASP A 99 4.12 10.89 -5.19
N GLU A 100 4.55 11.51 -6.29
CA GLU A 100 5.25 12.81 -6.26
C GLU A 100 4.33 14.03 -6.48
N GLY A 101 3.02 13.81 -6.45
CA GLY A 101 2.01 14.78 -6.79
C GLY A 101 1.75 15.80 -5.67
N ALA A 102 0.98 16.83 -6.00
CA ALA A 102 0.54 17.80 -5.01
C ALA A 102 -0.32 17.11 -3.94
N PRO A 103 -0.15 17.44 -2.64
CA PRO A 103 -1.01 16.92 -1.60
C PRO A 103 -2.48 17.23 -1.87
N PHE A 104 -3.35 16.24 -1.72
CA PHE A 104 -4.80 16.42 -1.85
C PHE A 104 -5.33 17.39 -0.77
N ASP A 105 -6.02 18.44 -1.19
CA ASP A 105 -6.75 19.36 -0.31
C ASP A 105 -8.26 18.99 -0.28
N PRO A 106 -8.77 18.43 0.83
CA PRO A 106 -10.20 18.10 0.96
C PRO A 106 -11.11 19.32 1.09
N LEU A 107 -10.57 20.53 1.29
CA LEU A 107 -11.34 21.76 1.50
C LEU A 107 -11.47 22.62 0.23
N SER A 108 -10.83 22.22 -0.87
CA SER A 108 -10.86 22.94 -2.14
C SER A 108 -12.00 22.50 -3.09
N ALA A 109 -12.89 21.60 -2.64
CA ALA A 109 -14.01 21.05 -3.41
C ALA A 109 -15.28 21.90 -3.34
#